data_AF-A0A6L8H3J0-F1
#
_entry.id   AF-A0A6L8H3J0-F1
#
_cell.length_a   1.000
_cell.length_b   1.000
_cell.length_c   1.000
_cell.angle_alpha   90.00
_cell.angle_beta   90.00
_cell.angle_gamma   90.00
#
_symmetry.space_group_name_H-M   'P 1'
#
loop_
_entity.id
_entity.type
_entity.pdbx_description
1 polymer ?
#
loop_
_entity_poly.entity_id
_entity_poly.type
_entity_poly.pdbx_seq_one_letter_code
_entity_poly.pdbx_strand_id
1 'polypeptide(L)'
;MTEPIPHDVSLIADPIHHYIQFTVPRSSPGSNEITEKDLIDSPWLQRLRYIYQLQSARWVYPSAEHSRFQHSLGAMHLAGQYAKHVYPSLAQTVRYVPSLPYVEALLRITALLHDVGHGPFCHFFDHHFLHQYGLSHEHVSQAIIRHEVGHLIKQVRRSPSGTLADHEILDPEYVAFLILKEPDKQNRRYPRWLQLLRPLIGGLFTADNFDYVLRDSYMCGVAIGPVDIPRLIHYTLITPKGLTIHKNGLPALQMFLNARLYLYANVYYHRTSRAIDLHLLEIFHETMECIFPYNPLHHMQRYLRLTD
;
A
#
# COMPACT_ATOMS: atom_id res chain seq x y z
N MET A 1 -21.96 -25.87 -25.22
CA MET A 1 -22.30 -24.73 -24.34
C MET A 1 -21.05 -24.41 -23.54
N THR A 2 -20.34 -23.36 -23.91
CA THR A 2 -19.26 -22.82 -23.08
C THR A 2 -19.91 -22.27 -21.82
N GLU A 3 -19.63 -22.86 -20.66
CA GLU A 3 -20.02 -22.26 -19.38
C GLU A 3 -19.52 -20.82 -19.37
N PRO A 4 -20.37 -19.83 -19.00
CA PRO A 4 -19.91 -18.46 -18.84
C PRO A 4 -18.79 -18.49 -17.80
N ILE A 5 -17.61 -18.00 -18.19
CA ILE A 5 -16.47 -17.85 -17.27
C ILE A 5 -17.00 -17.03 -16.10
N PRO A 6 -17.01 -17.58 -14.86
CA PRO A 6 -17.40 -16.79 -13.70
C PRO A 6 -16.53 -15.53 -13.67
N HIS A 7 -17.16 -14.36 -13.76
CA HIS A 7 -16.46 -13.07 -13.62
C HIS A 7 -16.10 -12.87 -12.15
N ASP A 8 -15.18 -13.70 -11.64
CA ASP A 8 -14.72 -13.71 -10.26
C ASP A 8 -13.80 -12.50 -9.97
N VAL A 9 -13.33 -11.83 -11.02
CA VAL A 9 -12.50 -10.62 -10.94
C VAL A 9 -13.10 -9.51 -11.80
N SER A 10 -12.95 -8.28 -11.33
CA SER A 10 -13.28 -7.06 -12.08
C SER A 10 -12.03 -6.23 -12.34
N LEU A 11 -12.16 -5.23 -13.21
CA LEU A 11 -11.07 -4.37 -13.66
C LEU A 11 -11.37 -2.91 -13.31
N ILE A 12 -10.36 -2.23 -12.78
CA ILE A 12 -10.32 -0.76 -12.65
C ILE A 12 -9.31 -0.26 -13.68
N ALA A 13 -9.75 0.65 -14.55
CA ALA A 13 -8.82 1.32 -15.46
C ALA A 13 -7.90 2.26 -14.67
N ASP A 14 -6.60 2.18 -14.92
CA ASP A 14 -5.58 2.99 -14.27
C ASP A 14 -4.56 3.49 -15.31
N PRO A 15 -4.20 4.79 -15.31
CA PRO A 15 -3.32 5.34 -16.34
C PRO A 15 -1.88 4.80 -16.29
N ILE A 16 -1.45 4.26 -15.15
CA ILE A 16 -0.10 3.74 -14.94
C ILE A 16 -0.04 2.24 -15.27
N HIS A 17 -1.01 1.48 -14.76
CA HIS A 17 -1.02 0.01 -14.84
C HIS A 17 -1.97 -0.54 -15.92
N HIS A 18 -2.62 0.34 -16.68
CA HIS A 18 -3.71 0.06 -17.62
C HIS A 18 -4.96 -0.50 -16.94
N TYR A 19 -4.86 -1.70 -16.38
CA TYR A 19 -5.96 -2.36 -15.68
C TYR A 19 -5.50 -3.01 -14.38
N ILE A 20 -6.14 -2.60 -13.29
CA ILE A 20 -5.98 -3.19 -11.97
C ILE A 20 -7.08 -4.23 -11.77
N GLN A 21 -6.69 -5.49 -11.65
CA GLN A 21 -7.59 -6.58 -11.27
C GLN A 21 -7.86 -6.57 -9.77
N PHE A 22 -9.10 -6.88 -9.38
CA PHE A 22 -9.51 -7.12 -8.00
C PHE A 22 -10.64 -8.15 -7.92
N THR A 23 -10.75 -8.86 -6.81
CA THR A 23 -11.80 -9.87 -6.60
C THR A 23 -13.16 -9.21 -6.33
N VAL A 24 -14.23 -9.75 -6.93
CA VAL A 24 -15.63 -9.31 -6.74
C VAL A 24 -16.54 -10.48 -6.45
N PRO A 25 -17.58 -10.38 -5.59
CA PRO A 25 -18.37 -11.53 -5.16
C PRO A 25 -18.85 -12.38 -6.34
N ARG A 26 -18.68 -13.71 -6.25
CA ARG A 26 -19.17 -14.63 -7.30
C ARG A 26 -20.65 -14.43 -7.54
N SER A 27 -21.08 -14.41 -8.81
CA SER A 27 -22.45 -14.08 -9.24
C SER A 27 -23.51 -15.16 -8.91
N SER A 28 -23.26 -16.02 -7.92
CA SER A 28 -24.21 -17.02 -7.46
C SER A 28 -25.31 -16.38 -6.61
N PRO A 29 -26.60 -16.71 -6.84
CA PRO A 29 -27.70 -16.22 -6.00
C PRO A 29 -27.45 -16.50 -4.52
N GLY A 30 -27.47 -15.46 -3.67
CA GLY A 30 -27.22 -15.57 -2.23
C GLY A 30 -25.75 -15.57 -1.79
N SER A 31 -24.81 -15.29 -2.70
CA SER A 31 -23.40 -15.14 -2.37
C SER A 31 -23.16 -13.88 -1.50
N ASN A 32 -22.92 -14.10 -0.20
CA ASN A 32 -22.43 -13.08 0.74
C ASN A 32 -20.89 -13.13 0.85
N GLU A 33 -20.21 -13.45 -0.24
CA GLU A 33 -18.75 -13.53 -0.27
C GLU A 33 -18.13 -12.15 -0.02
N ILE A 34 -17.23 -12.06 0.95
CA ILE A 34 -16.38 -10.88 1.16
C ILE A 34 -15.11 -11.00 0.32
N THR A 35 -14.76 -9.93 -0.37
CA THR A 35 -13.71 -9.86 -1.38
C THR A 35 -12.87 -8.59 -1.23
N GLU A 36 -11.88 -8.40 -2.11
CA GLU A 36 -11.13 -7.14 -2.19
C GLU A 36 -12.05 -5.95 -2.46
N LYS A 37 -13.15 -6.15 -3.20
CA LYS A 37 -14.17 -5.11 -3.43
C LYS A 37 -14.71 -4.53 -2.13
N ASP A 38 -14.99 -5.35 -1.12
CA ASP A 38 -15.58 -4.91 0.14
C ASP A 38 -14.59 -4.07 0.97
N LEU A 39 -13.30 -4.40 0.90
CA LEU A 39 -12.23 -3.57 1.46
C LEU A 39 -12.08 -2.26 0.67
N ILE A 40 -12.16 -2.33 -0.66
CA ILE A 40 -12.08 -1.15 -1.54
C ILE A 40 -13.23 -0.18 -1.24
N ASP A 41 -14.43 -0.69 -1.09
CA ASP A 41 -15.65 0.10 -0.84
C ASP A 41 -15.84 0.46 0.64
N SER A 42 -14.96 0.01 1.53
CA SER A 42 -15.01 0.39 2.94
C SER A 42 -14.87 1.91 3.11
N PRO A 43 -15.57 2.54 4.08
CA PRO A 43 -15.42 3.96 4.34
C PRO A 43 -13.96 4.38 4.57
N TRP A 44 -13.21 3.49 5.23
CA TRP A 44 -11.80 3.71 5.56
C TRP A 44 -10.90 3.82 4.34
N LEU A 45 -11.13 3.00 3.30
CA LEU A 45 -10.38 3.14 2.06
C LEU A 45 -10.95 4.25 1.17
N GLN A 46 -12.27 4.39 1.08
CA GLN A 46 -12.89 5.44 0.26
C GLN A 46 -12.50 6.86 0.71
N ARG A 47 -12.24 7.08 2.00
CA ARG A 47 -11.76 8.38 2.49
C ARG A 47 -10.44 8.80 1.85
N LEU A 48 -9.60 7.86 1.44
CA LEU A 48 -8.30 8.15 0.80
C LEU A 48 -8.45 8.87 -0.55
N ARG A 49 -9.67 8.97 -1.11
CA ARG A 49 -9.97 9.81 -2.28
C ARG A 49 -9.82 11.30 -2.00
N TYR A 50 -9.93 11.69 -0.73
CA TYR A 50 -9.88 13.07 -0.25
C TYR A 50 -8.56 13.38 0.48
N ILE A 51 -7.55 12.52 0.32
CA ILE A 51 -6.20 12.76 0.83
C ILE A 51 -5.25 12.73 -0.36
N TYR A 52 -4.69 13.88 -0.69
CA TYR A 52 -3.83 14.08 -1.85
C TYR A 52 -2.44 13.48 -1.59
N GLN A 53 -1.94 12.70 -2.55
CA GLN A 53 -0.69 11.95 -2.42
C GLN A 53 0.50 12.86 -2.06
N LEU A 54 0.58 14.01 -2.74
CA LEU A 54 1.73 14.90 -2.71
C LEU A 54 1.51 16.21 -1.93
N GLN A 55 0.54 16.24 -1.02
CA GLN A 55 0.35 17.35 -0.07
C GLN A 55 0.30 18.71 -0.78
N SER A 56 1.15 19.67 -0.38
CA SER A 56 1.27 21.00 -0.96
C SER A 56 1.89 21.02 -2.36
N ALA A 57 2.57 19.95 -2.78
CA ALA A 57 3.25 19.94 -4.08
C ALA A 57 2.27 20.05 -5.24
N ARG A 58 0.98 19.70 -5.06
CA ARG A 58 -0.09 19.95 -6.04
C ARG A 58 -0.27 21.43 -6.41
N TRP A 59 0.07 22.35 -5.50
CA TRP A 59 0.03 23.79 -5.79
C TRP A 59 1.25 24.27 -6.61
N VAL A 60 2.26 23.42 -6.75
CA VAL A 60 3.43 23.65 -7.63
C VAL A 60 3.30 22.86 -8.93
N TYR A 61 2.76 21.64 -8.86
CA TYR A 61 2.47 20.74 -9.96
C TYR A 61 0.95 20.60 -10.11
N PRO A 62 0.28 21.44 -10.92
CA PRO A 62 -1.19 21.54 -10.93
C PRO A 62 -1.92 20.25 -11.32
N SER A 63 -1.24 19.29 -11.95
CA SER A 63 -1.79 17.99 -12.30
C SER A 63 -1.56 16.91 -11.23
N ALA A 64 -0.78 17.19 -10.17
CA ALA A 64 -0.53 16.29 -9.04
C ALA A 64 -1.72 16.23 -8.06
N GLU A 65 -2.91 16.06 -8.63
CA GLU A 65 -4.21 16.00 -7.95
C GLU A 65 -4.61 14.55 -7.63
N HIS A 66 -3.71 13.59 -7.83
CA HIS A 66 -3.97 12.20 -7.48
C HIS A 66 -4.03 12.00 -5.97
N SER A 67 -4.90 11.08 -5.59
CA SER A 67 -5.21 10.74 -4.21
C SER A 67 -4.52 9.46 -3.79
N ARG A 68 -4.37 9.26 -2.47
CA ARG A 68 -3.86 8.01 -1.91
C ARG A 68 -4.69 6.80 -2.32
N PHE A 69 -5.99 6.98 -2.59
CA PHE A 69 -6.84 5.88 -3.07
C PHE A 69 -6.32 5.26 -4.37
N GLN A 70 -5.94 6.09 -5.35
CA GLN A 70 -5.40 5.61 -6.63
C GLN A 70 -4.06 4.90 -6.42
N HIS A 71 -3.20 5.47 -5.58
CA HIS A 71 -1.93 4.87 -5.20
C HIS A 71 -2.11 3.50 -4.53
N SER A 72 -2.99 3.39 -3.54
CA SER A 72 -3.27 2.13 -2.84
C SER A 72 -3.75 1.02 -3.76
N LEU A 73 -4.58 1.34 -4.78
CA LEU A 73 -5.01 0.36 -5.78
C LEU A 73 -3.84 -0.13 -6.65
N GLY A 74 -2.97 0.78 -7.08
CA GLY A 74 -1.80 0.42 -7.87
C GLY A 74 -0.75 -0.37 -7.07
N ALA A 75 -0.53 0.00 -5.81
CA ALA A 75 0.30 -0.76 -4.88
C ALA A 75 -0.26 -2.17 -4.65
N MET A 76 -1.57 -2.33 -4.45
CA MET A 76 -2.25 -3.63 -4.37
C MET A 76 -2.01 -4.46 -5.64
N HIS A 77 -2.15 -3.86 -6.82
CA HIS A 77 -1.91 -4.54 -8.09
C HIS A 77 -0.48 -5.10 -8.17
N LEU A 78 0.50 -4.24 -7.94
CA LEU A 78 1.92 -4.58 -8.00
C LEU A 78 2.31 -5.59 -6.92
N ALA A 79 1.75 -5.50 -5.72
CA ALA A 79 1.97 -6.47 -4.65
C ALA A 79 1.51 -7.88 -5.04
N GLY A 80 0.39 -7.99 -5.78
CA GLY A 80 -0.08 -9.27 -6.32
C GLY A 80 0.89 -9.87 -7.34
N GLN A 81 1.39 -9.05 -8.28
CA GLN A 81 2.40 -9.51 -9.24
C GLN A 81 3.69 -9.94 -8.52
N TYR A 82 4.11 -9.15 -7.53
CA TYR A 82 5.31 -9.41 -6.77
C TYR A 82 5.21 -10.73 -5.99
N ALA A 83 4.07 -10.95 -5.32
CA ALA A 83 3.76 -12.17 -4.59
C ALA A 83 3.87 -13.41 -5.48
N LYS A 84 3.21 -13.41 -6.64
CA LYS A 84 3.26 -14.52 -7.61
C LYS A 84 4.69 -14.84 -8.02
N HIS A 85 5.49 -13.80 -8.27
CA HIS A 85 6.86 -13.98 -8.71
C HIS A 85 7.76 -14.56 -7.62
N VAL A 86 7.70 -14.04 -6.39
CA VAL A 86 8.63 -14.48 -5.32
C VAL A 86 8.21 -15.79 -4.66
N TYR A 87 6.93 -16.18 -4.76
CA TYR A 87 6.38 -17.33 -4.06
C TYR A 87 7.15 -18.65 -4.26
N PRO A 88 7.57 -19.04 -5.49
CA PRO A 88 8.34 -20.27 -5.68
C PRO A 88 9.64 -20.28 -4.87
N SER A 89 10.38 -19.18 -4.84
CA SER A 89 11.63 -19.05 -4.07
C SER A 89 11.39 -18.99 -2.56
N LEU A 90 10.27 -18.40 -2.12
CA LEU A 90 9.83 -18.42 -0.72
C LEU A 90 9.54 -19.85 -0.25
N ALA A 91 8.77 -20.61 -1.04
CA ALA A 91 8.39 -21.98 -0.73
C ALA A 91 9.59 -22.94 -0.70
N GLN A 92 10.62 -22.67 -1.50
CA GLN A 92 11.89 -23.40 -1.44
C GLN A 92 12.74 -23.01 -0.22
N THR A 93 12.62 -21.77 0.25
CA THR A 93 13.42 -21.23 1.36
C THR A 93 12.87 -21.63 2.72
N VAL A 94 11.54 -21.77 2.87
CA VAL A 94 10.88 -22.05 4.14
C VAL A 94 10.01 -23.30 4.04
N ARG A 95 10.16 -24.23 4.99
CA ARG A 95 9.45 -25.52 4.99
C ARG A 95 7.92 -25.39 5.06
N TYR A 96 7.42 -24.41 5.80
CA TYR A 96 6.00 -24.16 5.97
C TYR A 96 5.68 -22.75 5.49
N VAL A 97 5.03 -22.67 4.32
CA VAL A 97 4.48 -21.45 3.75
C VAL A 97 3.01 -21.71 3.42
N PRO A 98 2.11 -20.74 3.65
CA PRO A 98 0.74 -20.81 3.14
C PRO A 98 0.71 -20.92 1.61
N SER A 99 -0.46 -21.24 1.06
CA SER A 99 -0.70 -21.34 -0.38
C SER A 99 -0.40 -20.02 -1.12
N LEU A 100 -0.15 -20.11 -2.42
CA LEU A 100 0.04 -18.92 -3.27
C LEU A 100 -1.17 -17.96 -3.18
N PRO A 101 -2.43 -18.42 -3.29
CA PRO A 101 -3.59 -17.54 -3.09
C PRO A 101 -3.60 -16.81 -1.75
N TYR A 102 -3.19 -17.48 -0.67
CA TYR A 102 -3.07 -16.85 0.65
C TYR A 102 -2.00 -15.74 0.66
N VAL A 103 -0.78 -16.07 0.20
CA VAL A 103 0.33 -15.11 0.21
C VAL A 103 0.04 -13.91 -0.70
N GLU A 104 -0.57 -14.17 -1.85
CA GLU A 104 -1.02 -13.12 -2.77
C GLU A 104 -2.10 -12.24 -2.13
N ALA A 105 -3.17 -12.81 -1.57
CA ALA A 105 -4.22 -12.04 -0.91
C ALA A 105 -3.67 -11.20 0.24
N LEU A 106 -2.80 -11.79 1.08
CA LEU A 106 -2.17 -11.10 2.19
C LEU A 106 -1.38 -9.88 1.73
N LEU A 107 -0.50 -10.04 0.73
CA LEU A 107 0.33 -8.93 0.24
C LEU A 107 -0.49 -7.86 -0.49
N ARG A 108 -1.51 -8.27 -1.25
CA ARG A 108 -2.43 -7.35 -1.93
C ARG A 108 -3.19 -6.51 -0.92
N ILE A 109 -3.81 -7.12 0.09
CA ILE A 109 -4.54 -6.41 1.16
C ILE A 109 -3.59 -5.54 1.97
N THR A 110 -2.39 -6.01 2.26
CA THR A 110 -1.35 -5.22 2.94
C THR A 110 -1.01 -3.96 2.16
N ALA A 111 -0.73 -4.07 0.86
CA ALA A 111 -0.42 -2.92 0.02
C ALA A 111 -1.65 -2.02 -0.21
N LEU A 112 -2.87 -2.57 -0.25
CA LEU A 112 -4.10 -1.78 -0.32
C LEU A 112 -4.28 -0.89 0.93
N LEU A 113 -3.91 -1.41 2.10
CA LEU A 113 -4.18 -0.78 3.40
C LEU A 113 -2.97 -0.07 4.02
N HIS A 114 -1.78 -0.12 3.40
CA HIS A 114 -0.54 0.40 4.03
C HIS A 114 -0.65 1.88 4.41
N ASP A 115 -1.30 2.66 3.56
CA ASP A 115 -1.52 4.10 3.72
C ASP A 115 -2.88 4.47 4.31
N VAL A 116 -3.69 3.47 4.73
CA VAL A 116 -5.04 3.72 5.24
C VAL A 116 -5.04 4.56 6.51
N GLY A 117 -3.91 4.78 7.18
CA GLY A 117 -3.78 5.61 8.37
C GLY A 117 -3.45 7.07 8.12
N HIS A 118 -3.12 7.47 6.88
CA HIS A 118 -2.78 8.86 6.60
C HIS A 118 -3.93 9.82 6.93
N GLY A 119 -3.54 10.97 7.47
CA GLY A 119 -4.42 12.13 7.68
C GLY A 119 -4.24 13.17 6.57
N PRO A 120 -4.86 14.35 6.71
CA PRO A 120 -4.72 15.46 5.77
C PRO A 120 -3.26 15.85 5.61
N PHE A 121 -2.82 16.24 4.43
CA PHE A 121 -1.45 16.60 4.13
C PHE A 121 -0.45 15.53 4.55
N CYS A 122 -0.81 14.25 4.57
CA CYS A 122 0.09 13.10 4.66
C CYS A 122 1.20 13.21 5.73
N HIS A 123 2.48 13.07 5.35
CA HIS A 123 3.63 13.18 6.27
C HIS A 123 3.73 14.52 7.01
N PHE A 124 3.13 15.60 6.50
CA PHE A 124 3.06 16.88 7.22
C PHE A 124 2.24 16.71 8.50
N PHE A 125 1.10 16.03 8.42
CA PHE A 125 0.27 15.69 9.57
C PHE A 125 0.95 14.71 10.52
N ASP A 126 1.71 13.74 9.99
CA ASP A 126 2.52 12.88 10.85
C ASP A 126 3.49 13.69 11.72
N HIS A 127 4.28 14.58 11.10
CA HIS A 127 5.31 15.35 11.79
C HIS A 127 4.74 16.44 12.71
N HIS A 128 3.63 17.07 12.33
CA HIS A 128 3.12 18.27 13.01
C HIS A 128 1.87 18.03 13.85
N PHE A 129 1.23 16.86 13.75
CA PHE A 129 0.08 16.50 14.58
C PHE A 129 0.22 15.13 15.26
N LEU A 130 0.53 14.04 14.54
CA LEU A 130 0.62 12.71 15.16
C LEU A 130 1.80 12.54 16.11
N HIS A 131 2.92 13.22 15.82
CA HIS A 131 4.13 13.17 16.63
C HIS A 131 3.89 13.50 18.11
N GLN A 132 2.94 14.39 18.42
CA GLN A 132 2.60 14.74 19.81
C GLN A 132 2.05 13.57 20.64
N TYR A 133 1.53 12.54 19.95
CA TYR A 133 1.03 11.30 20.56
C TYR A 133 2.03 10.13 20.43
N GLY A 134 3.23 10.38 19.89
CA GLY A 134 4.19 9.32 19.56
C GLY A 134 3.69 8.38 18.45
N LEU A 135 2.86 8.89 17.55
CA LEU A 135 2.23 8.12 16.47
C LEU A 135 2.77 8.53 15.09
N SER A 136 2.54 7.66 14.11
CA SER A 136 2.70 7.92 12.68
C SER A 136 1.47 7.36 11.94
N HIS A 137 1.32 7.67 10.66
CA HIS A 137 0.27 7.08 9.84
C HIS A 137 0.29 5.54 9.91
N GLU A 138 1.45 4.89 9.98
CA GLU A 138 1.55 3.43 10.08
C GLU A 138 0.88 2.88 11.35
N HIS A 139 1.06 3.55 12.49
CA HIS A 139 0.40 3.16 13.75
C HIS A 139 -1.12 3.28 13.64
N VAL A 140 -1.59 4.34 12.99
CA VAL A 140 -3.02 4.55 12.73
C VAL A 140 -3.56 3.52 11.72
N SER A 141 -2.80 3.20 10.66
CA SER A 141 -3.11 2.13 9.70
C SER A 141 -3.29 0.81 10.43
N GLN A 142 -2.38 0.45 11.34
CA GLN A 142 -2.49 -0.77 12.12
C GLN A 142 -3.77 -0.80 12.97
N ALA A 143 -4.14 0.31 13.62
CA ALA A 143 -5.36 0.38 14.41
C ALA A 143 -6.62 0.17 13.53
N ILE A 144 -6.68 0.82 12.37
CA ILE A 144 -7.77 0.65 11.40
C ILE A 144 -7.85 -0.81 10.92
N ILE A 145 -6.70 -1.40 10.56
CA ILE A 145 -6.61 -2.79 10.09
C ILE A 145 -7.11 -3.77 11.15
N ARG A 146 -6.74 -3.57 12.41
CA ARG A 146 -7.12 -4.45 13.51
C ARG A 146 -8.59 -4.31 13.90
N HIS A 147 -9.06 -3.08 14.03
CA HIS A 147 -10.31 -2.79 14.74
C HIS A 147 -11.48 -2.43 13.82
N GLU A 148 -11.20 -1.84 12.66
CA GLU A 148 -12.24 -1.30 11.79
C GLU A 148 -12.52 -2.22 10.60
N VAL A 149 -11.47 -2.66 9.90
CA VAL A 149 -11.60 -3.52 8.70
C VAL A 149 -11.14 -4.97 8.94
N GLY A 150 -10.67 -5.30 10.14
CA GLY A 150 -10.15 -6.64 10.46
C GLY A 150 -11.17 -7.76 10.29
N HIS A 151 -12.46 -7.45 10.49
CA HIS A 151 -13.55 -8.40 10.25
C HIS A 151 -13.74 -8.72 8.76
N LEU A 152 -13.48 -7.76 7.86
CA LEU A 152 -13.53 -7.99 6.41
C LEU A 152 -12.32 -8.82 5.96
N ILE A 153 -11.12 -8.48 6.45
CA ILE A 153 -9.87 -9.18 6.11
C ILE A 153 -10.00 -10.69 6.41
N LYS A 154 -10.53 -11.06 7.58
CA LYS A 154 -10.72 -12.47 7.98
C LYS A 154 -11.70 -13.23 7.09
N GLN A 155 -12.60 -12.54 6.41
CA GLN A 155 -13.63 -13.15 5.55
C GLN A 155 -13.20 -13.27 4.09
N VAL A 156 -12.12 -12.62 3.67
CA VAL A 156 -11.59 -12.79 2.31
C VAL A 156 -11.02 -14.20 2.16
N ARG A 157 -11.58 -14.98 1.21
CA ARG A 157 -11.21 -16.38 0.97
C ARG A 157 -10.54 -16.64 -0.38
N ARG A 158 -10.19 -15.60 -1.14
CA ARG A 158 -9.48 -15.77 -2.41
C ARG A 158 -8.67 -14.56 -2.85
N SER A 159 -7.72 -14.83 -3.75
CA SER A 159 -6.99 -13.84 -4.53
C SER A 159 -7.37 -13.97 -6.02
N PRO A 160 -6.87 -13.09 -6.90
CA PRO A 160 -7.00 -13.27 -8.34
C PRO A 160 -6.44 -14.60 -8.89
N SER A 161 -5.49 -15.25 -8.19
CA SER A 161 -4.91 -16.53 -8.65
C SER A 161 -5.63 -17.78 -8.13
N GLY A 162 -6.61 -17.65 -7.23
CA GLY A 162 -7.35 -18.80 -6.74
C GLY A 162 -7.95 -18.63 -5.35
N THR A 163 -8.55 -19.71 -4.85
CA THR A 163 -9.16 -19.78 -3.51
C THR A 163 -8.12 -20.19 -2.48
N LEU A 164 -8.18 -19.59 -1.29
CA LEU A 164 -7.38 -20.02 -0.13
C LEU A 164 -7.78 -21.45 0.27
N ALA A 165 -6.87 -22.20 0.89
CA ALA A 165 -7.22 -23.51 1.43
C ALA A 165 -8.27 -23.39 2.56
N ASP A 166 -9.02 -24.45 2.82
CA ASP A 166 -10.14 -24.42 3.78
C ASP A 166 -9.73 -23.99 5.20
N HIS A 167 -8.50 -24.36 5.60
CA HIS A 167 -7.91 -24.05 6.90
C HIS A 167 -7.17 -22.71 6.94
N GLU A 168 -7.03 -22.04 5.81
CA GLU A 168 -6.33 -20.76 5.70
C GLU A 168 -7.30 -19.59 5.91
N ILE A 169 -6.98 -18.74 6.88
CA ILE A 169 -7.73 -17.53 7.23
C ILE A 169 -6.71 -16.40 7.37
N LEU A 170 -6.95 -15.29 6.67
CA LEU A 170 -6.08 -14.11 6.79
C LEU A 170 -6.17 -13.52 8.20
N ASP A 171 -5.00 -13.27 8.79
CA ASP A 171 -4.88 -12.63 10.10
C ASP A 171 -4.62 -11.12 9.92
N PRO A 172 -5.50 -10.22 10.41
CA PRO A 172 -5.24 -8.78 10.41
C PRO A 172 -3.93 -8.38 11.10
N GLU A 173 -3.45 -9.16 12.08
CA GLU A 173 -2.14 -8.90 12.70
C GLU A 173 -0.98 -9.10 11.72
N TYR A 174 -1.10 -10.03 10.76
CA TYR A 174 -0.07 -10.22 9.74
C TYR A 174 -0.03 -9.03 8.77
N VAL A 175 -1.20 -8.50 8.41
CA VAL A 175 -1.33 -7.27 7.62
C VAL A 175 -0.71 -6.09 8.38
N ALA A 176 -1.10 -5.89 9.65
CA ALA A 176 -0.58 -4.83 10.52
C ALA A 176 0.94 -4.94 10.74
N PHE A 177 1.48 -6.14 10.85
CA PHE A 177 2.92 -6.38 10.98
C PHE A 177 3.70 -5.96 9.73
N LEU A 178 3.18 -6.26 8.53
CA LEU A 178 3.88 -6.01 7.27
C LEU A 178 3.98 -4.52 6.91
N ILE A 179 3.02 -3.70 7.34
CA ILE A 179 2.98 -2.26 7.00
C ILE A 179 3.93 -1.39 7.84
N LEU A 180 4.38 -1.87 9.01
CA LEU A 180 5.28 -1.10 9.88
C LEU A 180 6.67 -1.04 9.23
N LYS A 181 7.20 0.14 8.93
CA LYS A 181 8.54 0.31 8.34
C LYS A 181 9.64 0.19 9.39
N GLU A 182 9.39 0.64 10.63
CA GLU A 182 10.35 0.46 11.72
C GLU A 182 10.24 -0.94 12.36
N PRO A 183 11.34 -1.71 12.48
CA PRO A 183 11.30 -3.00 13.13
C PRO A 183 11.11 -2.83 14.63
N ASP A 184 9.89 -3.06 15.10
CA ASP A 184 9.69 -3.35 16.52
C ASP A 184 10.55 -4.57 16.90
N LYS A 185 11.03 -4.59 18.15
CA LYS A 185 11.80 -5.70 18.75
C LYS A 185 11.05 -7.04 18.69
N GLN A 186 9.78 -7.03 18.29
CA GLN A 186 8.87 -8.16 18.20
C GLN A 186 8.94 -8.99 16.91
N ASN A 187 9.87 -8.70 15.98
CA ASN A 187 10.05 -9.49 14.74
C ASN A 187 10.10 -11.02 14.95
N ARG A 188 10.61 -11.47 16.10
CA ARG A 188 10.74 -12.90 16.44
C ARG A 188 9.41 -13.62 16.71
N ARG A 189 8.31 -12.91 16.94
CA ARG A 189 6.98 -13.49 17.23
C ARG A 189 6.31 -14.07 15.97
N TYR A 190 6.65 -13.56 14.79
CA TYR A 190 5.97 -13.91 13.55
C TYR A 190 6.66 -15.07 12.81
N PRO A 191 5.92 -15.87 12.02
CA PRO A 191 6.50 -16.93 11.21
C PRO A 191 7.58 -16.42 10.24
N ARG A 192 8.60 -17.24 9.98
CA ARG A 192 9.74 -16.84 9.15
C ARG A 192 9.33 -16.44 7.73
N TRP A 193 8.37 -17.14 7.13
CA TRP A 193 7.88 -16.81 5.79
C TRP A 193 7.31 -15.38 5.73
N LEU A 194 6.59 -14.94 6.78
CA LEU A 194 6.01 -13.60 6.87
C LEU A 194 7.10 -12.53 7.02
N GLN A 195 8.10 -12.78 7.86
CA GLN A 195 9.25 -11.88 8.02
C GLN A 195 10.00 -11.66 6.71
N LEU A 196 10.13 -12.71 5.87
CA LEU A 196 10.81 -12.63 4.58
C LEU A 196 10.02 -11.82 3.53
N LEU A 197 8.71 -11.69 3.69
CA LEU A 197 7.85 -10.89 2.81
C LEU A 197 7.85 -9.39 3.16
N ARG A 198 8.18 -9.01 4.40
CA ARG A 198 8.17 -7.61 4.85
C ARG A 198 8.95 -6.64 3.95
N PRO A 199 10.15 -6.98 3.43
CA PRO A 199 10.88 -6.10 2.53
C PRO A 199 10.17 -5.80 1.19
N LEU A 200 9.12 -6.54 0.83
CA LEU A 200 8.31 -6.25 -0.36
C LEU A 200 7.37 -5.06 -0.18
N ILE A 201 7.13 -4.65 1.08
CA ILE A 201 6.27 -3.52 1.45
C ILE A 201 7.10 -2.38 2.02
N GLY A 202 7.97 -2.67 2.99
CA GLY A 202 8.78 -1.67 3.71
C GLY A 202 10.29 -1.69 3.40
N GLY A 203 10.72 -2.36 2.31
CA GLY A 203 12.12 -2.45 1.91
C GLY A 203 12.58 -1.36 0.92
N LEU A 204 13.70 -1.63 0.24
CA LEU A 204 14.32 -0.68 -0.68
C LEU A 204 13.55 -0.51 -1.99
N PHE A 205 12.94 -1.57 -2.52
CA PHE A 205 12.15 -1.58 -3.75
C PHE A 205 10.92 -2.48 -3.51
N THR A 206 9.76 -1.86 -3.44
CA THR A 206 8.53 -2.36 -2.80
C THR A 206 7.36 -2.10 -3.73
N ALA A 207 6.24 -2.79 -3.51
CA ALA A 207 5.01 -2.51 -4.26
C ALA A 207 4.53 -1.05 -4.10
N ASP A 208 4.77 -0.45 -2.92
CA ASP A 208 4.54 0.97 -2.62
C ASP A 208 5.36 1.86 -3.58
N ASN A 209 6.69 1.75 -3.57
CA ASN A 209 7.54 2.62 -4.38
C ASN A 209 7.56 2.29 -5.89
N PHE A 210 7.15 1.09 -6.26
CA PHE A 210 6.85 0.74 -7.65
C PHE A 210 5.68 1.56 -8.19
N ASP A 211 4.64 1.78 -7.39
CA ASP A 211 3.49 2.59 -7.82
C ASP A 211 3.84 4.08 -7.80
N TYR A 212 4.22 4.64 -6.64
CA TYR A 212 4.30 6.09 -6.52
C TYR A 212 5.39 6.68 -7.43
N VAL A 213 6.51 5.98 -7.67
CA VAL A 213 7.56 6.51 -8.58
C VAL A 213 7.01 6.72 -9.99
N LEU A 214 6.25 5.76 -10.52
CA LEU A 214 5.64 5.91 -11.84
C LEU A 214 4.48 6.91 -11.81
N ARG A 215 3.62 6.82 -10.78
CA ARG A 215 2.42 7.65 -10.66
C ARG A 215 2.76 9.12 -10.44
N ASP A 216 3.66 9.42 -9.51
CA ASP A 216 4.07 10.79 -9.21
C ASP A 216 4.81 11.42 -10.40
N SER A 217 5.65 10.64 -11.10
CA SER A 217 6.27 11.09 -12.34
C SER A 217 5.23 11.46 -13.40
N TYR A 218 4.26 10.57 -13.64
CA TYR A 218 3.20 10.79 -14.61
C TYR A 218 2.32 11.99 -14.25
N MET A 219 1.87 12.05 -13.00
CA MET A 219 0.94 13.09 -12.53
C MET A 219 1.61 14.45 -12.35
N CYS A 220 2.90 14.52 -12.04
CA CYS A 220 3.64 15.79 -12.00
C CYS A 220 4.15 16.23 -13.38
N GLY A 221 4.06 15.39 -14.41
CA GLY A 221 4.69 15.64 -15.70
C GLY A 221 6.22 15.67 -15.64
N VAL A 222 6.81 15.03 -14.62
CA VAL A 222 8.26 14.99 -14.42
C VAL A 222 8.79 13.73 -15.09
N ALA A 223 9.47 13.90 -16.22
CA ALA A 223 10.05 12.79 -16.96
C ALA A 223 11.16 12.10 -16.15
N ILE A 224 10.89 10.89 -15.67
CA ILE A 224 11.92 9.98 -15.18
C ILE A 224 12.44 9.15 -16.36
N GLY A 225 13.70 8.70 -16.26
CA GLY A 225 14.24 7.70 -17.20
C GLY A 225 13.41 6.40 -17.18
N PRO A 226 13.64 5.47 -18.12
CA PRO A 226 12.84 4.26 -18.19
C PRO A 226 12.96 3.43 -16.90
N VAL A 227 11.83 3.09 -16.28
CA VAL A 227 11.78 2.23 -15.09
C VAL A 227 11.14 0.90 -15.47
N ASP A 228 11.94 -0.16 -15.49
CA ASP A 228 11.51 -1.52 -15.86
C ASP A 228 11.21 -2.35 -14.59
N ILE A 229 10.02 -2.13 -14.04
CA ILE A 229 9.51 -2.86 -12.87
C ILE A 229 9.38 -4.37 -13.16
N PRO A 230 8.82 -4.81 -14.31
CA PRO A 230 8.75 -6.24 -14.62
C PRO A 230 10.11 -6.94 -14.59
N ARG A 231 11.17 -6.31 -15.13
CA ARG A 231 12.53 -6.85 -15.08
C ARG A 231 13.11 -6.86 -13.66
N LEU A 232 12.84 -5.83 -12.87
CA LEU A 232 13.28 -5.78 -11.47
C LEU A 232 12.63 -6.88 -10.65
N ILE A 233 11.30 -7.07 -10.79
CA ILE A 233 10.58 -8.17 -10.17
C ILE A 233 11.15 -9.50 -10.63
N HIS A 234 11.36 -9.70 -11.95
CA HIS A 234 11.88 -10.95 -12.54
C HIS A 234 13.19 -11.43 -11.94
N TYR A 235 14.09 -10.51 -11.55
CA TYR A 235 15.37 -10.86 -10.93
C TYR A 235 15.35 -10.87 -9.40
N THR A 236 14.18 -10.68 -8.78
CA THR A 236 14.02 -10.68 -7.33
C THR A 236 13.60 -12.06 -6.83
N LEU A 237 14.31 -12.55 -5.82
CA LEU A 237 14.10 -13.86 -5.21
C LEU A 237 14.16 -13.75 -3.70
N ILE A 238 13.53 -14.70 -3.00
CA ILE A 238 13.70 -14.89 -1.57
C ILE A 238 14.71 -16.02 -1.34
N THR A 239 15.72 -15.75 -0.52
CA THR A 239 16.74 -16.72 -0.11
C THR A 239 16.79 -16.80 1.42
N PRO A 240 17.55 -17.74 2.02
CA PRO A 240 17.73 -17.77 3.47
C PRO A 240 18.25 -16.45 4.07
N LYS A 241 18.95 -15.63 3.25
CA LYS A 241 19.47 -14.30 3.63
C LYS A 241 18.43 -13.18 3.56
N GLY A 242 17.23 -13.44 3.01
CA GLY A 242 16.18 -12.44 2.81
C GLY A 242 15.88 -12.17 1.34
N LEU A 243 15.23 -11.02 1.11
CA LEU A 243 14.98 -10.51 -0.24
C LEU A 243 16.31 -10.25 -0.95
N THR A 244 16.50 -10.89 -2.10
CA THR A 244 17.76 -10.92 -2.83
C THR A 244 17.50 -10.58 -4.30
N ILE A 245 18.38 -9.80 -4.91
CA ILE A 245 18.34 -9.53 -6.35
C ILE A 245 19.49 -10.26 -7.06
N HIS A 246 19.17 -10.93 -8.16
CA HIS A 246 20.20 -11.53 -9.02
C HIS A 246 21.03 -10.42 -9.69
N LYS A 247 22.33 -10.63 -9.89
CA LYS A 247 23.26 -9.62 -10.45
C LYS A 247 22.80 -9.01 -11.77
N ASN A 248 22.09 -9.78 -12.60
CA ASN A 248 21.55 -9.31 -13.90
C ASN A 248 20.39 -8.30 -13.75
N GLY A 249 19.79 -8.20 -12.55
CA GLY A 249 18.78 -7.21 -12.20
C GLY A 249 19.35 -5.90 -11.68
N LEU A 250 20.66 -5.82 -11.40
CA LEU A 250 21.30 -4.60 -10.87
C LEU A 250 21.08 -3.35 -11.75
N PRO A 251 21.17 -3.43 -13.10
CA PRO A 251 20.87 -2.27 -13.93
C PRO A 251 19.44 -1.75 -13.75
N ALA A 252 18.44 -2.64 -13.68
CA ALA A 252 17.04 -2.26 -13.47
C ALA A 252 16.84 -1.62 -12.09
N LEU A 253 17.49 -2.17 -11.04
CA LEU A 253 17.48 -1.58 -9.71
C LEU A 253 18.13 -0.18 -9.70
N GLN A 254 19.28 -0.02 -10.36
CA GLN A 254 19.97 1.28 -10.42
C GLN A 254 19.12 2.33 -11.14
N MET A 255 18.46 1.96 -12.25
CA MET A 255 17.53 2.84 -12.96
C MET A 255 16.36 3.25 -12.06
N PHE A 256 15.75 2.30 -11.35
CA PHE A 256 14.68 2.57 -10.39
C PHE A 256 15.12 3.55 -9.28
N LEU A 257 16.29 3.30 -8.67
CA LEU A 257 16.83 4.17 -7.61
C LEU A 257 17.16 5.58 -8.13
N ASN A 258 17.69 5.70 -9.34
CA ASN A 258 17.97 6.99 -9.98
C ASN A 258 16.67 7.76 -10.27
N ALA A 259 15.64 7.11 -10.79
CA ALA A 259 14.33 7.72 -11.01
C ALA A 259 13.74 8.24 -9.69
N ARG A 260 13.84 7.45 -8.63
CA ARG A 260 13.39 7.85 -7.30
C ARG A 260 14.17 9.03 -6.76
N LEU A 261 15.49 9.00 -6.84
CA LEU A 261 16.36 10.13 -6.44
C LEU A 261 16.01 11.40 -7.20
N TYR A 262 15.72 11.28 -8.50
CA TYR A 262 15.32 12.39 -9.34
C TYR A 262 13.99 13.02 -8.88
N LEU A 263 12.99 12.20 -8.51
CA LEU A 263 11.74 12.69 -7.93
C LEU A 263 11.95 13.37 -6.57
N TYR A 264 12.83 12.85 -5.72
CA TYR A 264 13.20 13.53 -4.47
C TYR A 264 13.76 14.93 -4.72
N ALA A 265 14.72 15.05 -5.65
CA ALA A 265 15.36 16.32 -5.94
C ALA A 265 14.41 17.34 -6.58
N ASN A 266 13.51 16.88 -7.46
CA ASN A 266 12.71 17.79 -8.27
C ASN A 266 11.30 18.01 -7.72
N VAL A 267 10.65 16.99 -7.16
CA VAL A 267 9.25 17.05 -6.70
C VAL A 267 9.19 17.18 -5.18
N TYR A 268 9.68 16.17 -4.45
CA TYR A 268 9.44 16.08 -3.00
C TYR A 268 10.20 17.15 -2.21
N TYR A 269 11.39 17.55 -2.66
CA TYR A 269 12.17 18.63 -2.06
C TYR A 269 12.13 19.93 -2.84
N HIS A 270 11.12 20.10 -3.71
CA HIS A 270 10.94 21.33 -4.45
C HIS A 270 10.82 22.52 -3.49
N ARG A 271 11.66 23.55 -3.71
CA ARG A 271 11.78 24.69 -2.79
C ARG A 271 10.45 25.40 -2.52
N THR A 272 9.59 25.53 -3.54
CA THR A 272 8.31 26.22 -3.41
C THR A 272 7.31 25.39 -2.62
N SER A 273 7.28 24.06 -2.81
CA SER A 273 6.39 23.18 -2.02
C SER A 273 6.75 23.26 -0.54
N ARG A 274 8.06 23.19 -0.22
CA ARG A 274 8.52 23.35 1.17
C ARG A 274 8.21 24.73 1.75
N ALA A 275 8.27 25.79 0.95
CA ALA A 275 7.89 27.12 1.42
C ALA A 275 6.39 27.19 1.75
N ILE A 276 5.55 26.52 0.96
CA ILE A 276 4.11 26.43 1.24
C ILE A 276 3.85 25.58 2.49
N ASP A 277 4.56 24.47 2.69
CA ASP A 277 4.45 23.67 3.91
C ASP A 277 4.81 24.50 5.16
N LEU A 278 5.82 25.36 5.08
CA LEU A 278 6.17 26.28 6.17
C LEU A 278 5.06 27.29 6.45
N HIS A 279 4.40 27.84 5.43
CA HIS A 279 3.24 28.72 5.63
C HIS A 279 2.04 27.96 6.19
N LEU A 280 1.80 26.72 5.74
CA LEU A 280 0.74 25.87 6.28
C LEU A 280 0.96 25.64 7.78
N LEU A 281 2.21 25.44 8.21
CA LEU A 281 2.57 25.21 9.61
C LEU A 281 2.16 26.36 10.54
N GLU A 282 2.19 27.61 10.05
CA GLU A 282 1.82 28.79 10.85
C GLU A 282 0.38 28.74 11.36
N ILE A 283 -0.54 28.14 10.59
CA ILE A 283 -1.96 28.04 10.94
C ILE A 283 -2.40 26.62 11.33
N PHE A 284 -1.57 25.61 11.05
CA PHE A 284 -1.97 24.21 11.14
C PHE A 284 -2.32 23.79 12.56
N HIS A 285 -1.51 24.18 13.54
CA HIS A 285 -1.74 23.79 14.94
C HIS A 285 -3.08 24.33 15.46
N GLU A 286 -3.31 25.64 15.32
CA GLU A 286 -4.56 26.30 15.73
C GLU A 286 -5.78 25.71 15.00
N THR A 287 -5.62 25.40 13.71
CA THR A 287 -6.67 24.73 12.92
C THR A 287 -6.99 23.36 13.51
N MET A 288 -5.96 22.55 13.82
CA MET A 288 -6.13 21.21 14.39
C MET A 288 -6.75 21.23 15.79
N GLU A 289 -6.40 22.20 16.63
CA GLU A 289 -7.07 22.40 17.93
C GLU A 289 -8.57 22.67 17.79
N CYS A 290 -8.97 23.37 16.71
CA CYS A 290 -10.37 23.67 16.44
C CYS A 290 -11.13 22.48 15.86
N ILE A 291 -10.56 21.78 14.88
CA ILE A 291 -11.28 20.76 14.10
C ILE A 291 -11.11 19.34 14.65
N PHE A 292 -9.98 19.03 15.28
CA PHE A 292 -9.66 17.69 15.78
C PHE A 292 -8.59 17.72 16.91
N PRO A 293 -8.93 18.19 18.13
CA PRO A 293 -8.00 18.24 19.27
C PRO A 293 -7.85 16.89 19.99
N TYR A 294 -7.87 15.77 19.26
CA TYR A 294 -7.98 14.43 19.83
C TYR A 294 -6.84 13.51 19.38
N ASN A 295 -6.48 12.55 20.23
CA ASN A 295 -5.69 11.41 19.79
C ASN A 295 -6.55 10.55 18.81
N PRO A 296 -6.11 10.34 17.56
CA PRO A 296 -6.85 9.54 16.59
C PRO A 296 -7.25 8.15 17.08
N LEU A 297 -6.36 7.47 17.82
CA LEU A 297 -6.58 6.11 18.32
C LEU A 297 -7.77 5.98 19.27
N HIS A 298 -8.19 7.08 19.89
CA HIS A 298 -9.35 7.12 20.79
C HIS A 298 -10.60 7.69 20.13
N HIS A 299 -10.49 8.26 18.91
CA HIS A 299 -11.56 8.97 18.23
C HIS A 299 -11.65 8.62 16.73
N MET A 300 -11.55 7.32 16.41
CA MET A 300 -11.54 6.78 15.04
C MET A 300 -12.69 7.27 14.16
N GLN A 301 -13.92 7.32 14.69
CA GLN A 301 -15.08 7.77 13.90
C GLN A 301 -15.00 9.24 13.47
N ARG A 302 -14.32 10.08 14.25
CA ARG A 302 -14.04 11.47 13.87
C ARG A 302 -12.85 11.52 12.90
N TYR A 303 -11.82 10.72 13.16
CA TYR A 303 -10.64 10.64 12.29
C TYR A 303 -10.97 10.14 10.87
N LEU A 304 -11.94 9.23 10.73
CA LEU A 304 -12.48 8.78 9.45
C LEU A 304 -12.96 9.94 8.56
N ARG A 305 -13.39 11.06 9.15
CA ARG A 305 -13.86 12.26 8.43
C ARG A 305 -12.79 13.33 8.27
N LEU A 306 -11.59 13.12 8.81
CA LEU A 306 -10.49 14.07 8.77
C LEU A 306 -9.67 13.83 7.49
N THR A 307 -9.86 14.70 6.50
CA THR A 307 -9.23 14.66 5.18
C THR A 307 -8.77 16.07 4.78
N ASP A 308 -8.15 16.25 3.62
CA ASP A 308 -7.73 17.58 3.10
C ASP A 308 -8.92 18.52 2.89
#